data_AF-A0A0C3FVE3-F1
#
_entry.id   AF-A0A0C3FVE3-F1
#
_cell.length_a   1.000
_cell.length_b   1.000
_cell.length_c   1.000
_cell.angle_alpha   90.00
_cell.angle_beta   90.00
_cell.angle_gamma   90.00
#
_symmetry.space_group_name_H-M   'P 1'
#
loop_
_entity.id
_entity.type
_entity.pdbx_description
1 polymer ?
#
loop_
_entity_poly.entity_id
_entity_poly.type
_entity_poly.pdbx_seq_one_letter_code
_entity_poly.pdbx_strand_id
1 'polypeptide(L)'
;MSTRYRPAATLHQASIPCIIWAEDAIRQFGCRVLVGHLFLVVPDPIVAKTCLLGSGEYTEVDRSTAYHGEGLLAAAPRLIPLQDDSLPIALLRASDWVDIHSLSLSREPQFPPLCTLLSSLLGTWLREPYSRFSSRLSTWITSIYEARADPALVGPAKGGALEPYLTLTRMIPARIRQLHVDLVYERVFMLAYAAHVHYSAVAETVDQCAAPIDDTDPIIPPPSIEEIGKGNKPGFWNPTPHDKRALG
;
A
#
# COMPACT_ATOMS: atom_id res chain seq x y z
N MET A 1 -27.72 16.47 3.63
CA MET A 1 -26.58 15.53 3.72
C MET A 1 -26.02 15.31 2.32
N SER A 2 -24.71 15.15 2.18
CA SER A 2 -24.12 14.81 0.87
C SER A 2 -24.72 13.51 0.34
N THR A 3 -25.05 13.46 -0.96
CA THR A 3 -25.53 12.24 -1.65
C THR A 3 -24.56 11.08 -1.50
N ARG A 4 -23.26 11.40 -1.38
CA ARG A 4 -22.18 10.45 -1.11
C ARG A 4 -22.43 9.52 0.08
N TYR A 5 -23.06 10.02 1.15
CA TYR A 5 -23.29 9.24 2.38
C TYR A 5 -24.70 8.61 2.44
N ARG A 6 -25.44 8.63 1.33
CA ARG A 6 -26.74 7.96 1.20
C ARG A 6 -26.68 6.47 1.57
N PRO A 7 -25.65 5.67 1.20
CA PRO A 7 -25.60 4.27 1.60
C PRO A 7 -25.57 4.08 3.12
N ALA A 8 -24.86 4.95 3.84
CA ALA A 8 -24.85 4.93 5.31
C ALA A 8 -26.23 5.24 5.90
N ALA A 9 -26.96 6.20 5.30
CA ALA A 9 -28.33 6.51 5.69
C ALA A 9 -29.29 5.33 5.44
N THR A 10 -29.15 4.62 4.31
CA THR A 10 -29.92 3.41 4.00
C THR A 10 -29.67 2.31 5.03
N LEU A 11 -28.40 2.04 5.37
CA LEU A 11 -28.05 1.07 6.41
C LEU A 11 -28.61 1.46 7.79
N HIS A 12 -28.53 2.74 8.15
CA HIS A 12 -29.10 3.24 9.39
C HIS A 12 -30.62 3.05 9.45
N GLN A 13 -31.35 3.29 8.35
CA GLN A 13 -32.80 3.06 8.29
C GLN A 13 -33.16 1.58 8.51
N ALA A 14 -32.28 0.67 8.10
CA ALA A 14 -32.39 -0.76 8.36
C ALA A 14 -31.85 -1.19 9.75
N SER A 15 -31.54 -0.23 10.64
CA SER A 15 -30.92 -0.48 11.95
C SER A 15 -29.59 -1.23 11.88
N ILE A 16 -28.84 -1.07 10.79
CA ILE A 16 -27.49 -1.61 10.63
C ILE A 16 -26.49 -0.48 10.98
N PRO A 17 -25.75 -0.58 12.09
CA PRO A 17 -24.76 0.43 12.42
C PRO A 17 -23.63 0.42 11.39
N CYS A 18 -23.14 1.60 11.02
CA CYS A 18 -22.01 1.74 10.10
C CYS A 18 -21.16 2.97 10.43
N ILE A 19 -19.87 2.90 10.09
CA ILE A 19 -18.92 4.00 10.18
C ILE A 19 -18.36 4.28 8.79
N ILE A 20 -18.31 5.56 8.41
CA ILE A 20 -17.53 6.00 7.25
C ILE A 20 -16.05 5.95 7.60
N TRP A 21 -15.29 5.26 6.77
CA TRP A 21 -13.90 4.91 7.06
C TRP A 21 -12.92 5.48 6.02
N ALA A 22 -11.63 5.22 6.25
CA ALA A 22 -10.52 5.53 5.36
C ALA A 22 -10.49 7.00 4.90
N GLU A 23 -10.42 7.28 3.59
CA GLU A 23 -10.14 8.60 3.05
C GLU A 23 -11.25 9.61 3.37
N ASP A 24 -12.52 9.20 3.37
CA ASP A 24 -13.63 10.07 3.78
C ASP A 24 -13.55 10.43 5.28
N ALA A 25 -13.13 9.49 6.13
CA ALA A 25 -12.88 9.77 7.55
C ALA A 25 -11.71 10.73 7.75
N ILE A 26 -10.63 10.56 6.99
CA ILE A 26 -9.47 11.47 7.02
C ILE A 26 -9.89 12.89 6.61
N ARG A 27 -10.73 13.03 5.57
CA ARG A 27 -11.25 14.34 5.12
C ARG A 27 -11.98 15.11 6.20
N GLN A 28 -12.71 14.44 7.09
CA GLN A 28 -13.43 15.09 8.18
C GLN A 28 -12.49 15.90 9.10
N PHE A 29 -11.23 15.49 9.23
CA PHE A 29 -10.21 16.19 10.03
C PHE A 29 -9.49 17.31 9.26
N GLY A 30 -10.04 17.75 8.12
CA GLY A 30 -9.47 18.82 7.29
C GLY A 30 -8.33 18.37 6.37
N CYS A 31 -8.04 17.07 6.32
CA CYS A 31 -7.05 16.54 5.40
C CYS A 31 -7.57 16.50 3.96
N ARG A 32 -6.74 16.89 3.01
CA ARG A 32 -7.02 16.70 1.59
C ARG A 32 -6.47 15.34 1.20
N VAL A 33 -7.36 14.45 0.80
CA VAL A 33 -7.00 13.12 0.29
C VAL A 33 -7.83 12.84 -0.95
N LEU A 34 -7.23 12.14 -1.91
CA LEU A 34 -7.96 11.59 -3.04
C LEU A 34 -8.87 10.48 -2.52
N VAL A 35 -10.16 10.54 -2.85
CA VAL A 35 -11.11 9.52 -2.44
C VAL A 35 -11.50 8.74 -3.68
N GLY A 36 -11.23 7.45 -3.68
CA GLY A 36 -11.58 6.56 -4.79
C GLY A 36 -12.80 5.67 -4.51
N HIS A 37 -13.13 5.45 -3.24
CA HIS A 37 -14.25 4.61 -2.80
C HIS A 37 -14.90 5.23 -1.56
N LEU A 38 -16.16 4.90 -1.31
CA LEU A 38 -16.77 5.08 0.01
C LEU A 38 -16.55 3.80 0.82
N PHE A 39 -15.70 3.86 1.84
CA PHE A 39 -15.49 2.73 2.74
C PHE A 39 -16.48 2.80 3.90
N LEU A 40 -17.27 1.75 4.09
CA LEU A 40 -18.19 1.62 5.22
C LEU A 40 -17.80 0.42 6.06
N VAL A 41 -17.49 0.67 7.33
CA VAL A 41 -17.29 -0.39 8.30
C VAL A 41 -18.63 -0.78 8.89
N VAL A 42 -18.97 -2.06 8.83
CA VAL A 42 -20.27 -2.64 9.22
C VAL A 42 -20.05 -3.94 10.01
N PRO A 43 -20.97 -4.34 10.92
CA PRO A 43 -20.83 -5.58 11.67
C PRO A 43 -20.73 -6.81 10.76
N ASP A 44 -21.63 -6.90 9.77
CA ASP A 44 -21.66 -7.97 8.78
C ASP A 44 -21.77 -7.38 7.36
N PRO A 45 -20.70 -7.46 6.55
CA PRO A 45 -20.70 -6.98 5.17
C PRO A 45 -21.73 -7.65 4.27
N ILE A 46 -22.09 -8.90 4.50
CA ILE A 46 -23.05 -9.64 3.66
C ILE A 46 -24.48 -9.17 3.93
N VAL A 47 -24.82 -8.94 5.20
CA VAL A 47 -26.12 -8.37 5.60
C VAL A 47 -26.24 -6.94 5.07
N ALA A 48 -25.21 -6.12 5.27
CA ALA A 48 -25.20 -4.75 4.74
C ALA A 48 -25.29 -4.72 3.21
N LYS A 49 -24.59 -5.62 2.51
CA LYS A 49 -24.69 -5.77 1.05
C LYS A 49 -26.11 -6.07 0.61
N THR A 50 -26.72 -7.09 1.22
CA THR A 50 -28.09 -7.52 0.90
C THR A 50 -29.08 -6.39 1.13
N CYS A 51 -28.92 -5.63 2.22
CA CYS A 51 -29.73 -4.46 2.51
C CYS A 51 -29.63 -3.37 1.42
N LEU A 52 -28.41 -3.02 1.02
CA LEU A 52 -28.19 -2.02 -0.03
C LEU A 52 -28.71 -2.48 -1.39
N LEU A 53 -28.44 -3.73 -1.79
CA LEU A 53 -29.02 -4.28 -3.03
C LEU A 53 -30.55 -4.28 -3.01
N GLY A 54 -31.15 -4.58 -1.86
CA GLY A 54 -32.60 -4.58 -1.67
C GLY A 54 -33.27 -3.21 -1.82
N SER A 55 -32.52 -2.10 -1.75
CA SER A 55 -33.07 -0.77 -2.01
C SER A 55 -33.30 -0.48 -3.50
N GLY A 56 -32.74 -1.31 -4.40
CA GLY A 56 -32.81 -1.11 -5.84
C GLY A 56 -31.97 0.06 -6.37
N GLU A 57 -31.13 0.68 -5.53
CA GLU A 57 -30.29 1.83 -5.89
C GLU A 57 -28.84 1.44 -6.21
N TYR A 58 -28.45 0.21 -5.88
CA TYR A 58 -27.07 -0.26 -5.97
C TYR A 58 -27.01 -1.60 -6.71
N THR A 59 -25.89 -1.85 -7.39
CA THR A 59 -25.57 -3.16 -7.98
C THR A 59 -24.19 -3.63 -7.54
N GLU A 60 -23.98 -4.94 -7.52
CA GLU A 60 -22.69 -5.54 -7.18
C GLU A 60 -21.69 -5.35 -8.33
N VAL A 61 -20.45 -5.00 -7.95
CA VAL A 61 -19.35 -4.94 -8.91
C VAL A 61 -18.77 -6.33 -9.05
N ASP A 62 -18.63 -6.80 -10.29
CA ASP A 62 -17.94 -8.06 -10.54
C ASP A 62 -16.49 -7.99 -10.03
N ARG A 63 -16.13 -8.93 -9.16
CA ARG A 63 -14.81 -9.04 -8.52
C ARG A 63 -13.67 -9.10 -9.54
N SER A 64 -13.95 -9.55 -10.76
CA SER A 64 -12.97 -9.60 -11.86
C SER A 64 -12.46 -8.22 -12.31
N THR A 65 -13.26 -7.17 -12.09
CA THR A 65 -12.97 -5.78 -12.53
C THR A 65 -12.56 -4.85 -11.38
N ALA A 66 -12.74 -5.30 -10.13
CA ALA A 66 -12.70 -4.43 -8.97
C ALA A 66 -11.34 -4.49 -8.27
N TYR A 67 -10.47 -3.52 -8.57
CA TYR A 67 -9.29 -3.14 -7.77
C TYR A 67 -8.26 -4.28 -7.56
N HIS A 68 -7.09 -4.16 -8.19
CA HIS A 68 -5.94 -5.07 -7.99
C HIS A 68 -5.27 -4.96 -6.61
N GLY A 69 -6.00 -4.55 -5.58
CA GLY A 69 -5.50 -4.51 -4.22
C GLY A 69 -5.60 -5.90 -3.61
N GLU A 70 -4.48 -6.47 -3.17
CA GLU A 70 -4.45 -7.72 -2.41
C GLU A 70 -4.93 -7.51 -0.96
N GLY A 71 -5.31 -8.57 -0.24
CA GLY A 71 -5.58 -8.54 1.20
C GLY A 71 -7.03 -8.27 1.62
N LEU A 72 -7.25 -7.73 2.84
CA LEU A 72 -8.58 -7.56 3.45
C LEU A 72 -9.55 -6.70 2.60
N LEU A 73 -9.01 -5.74 1.85
CA LEU A 73 -9.79 -4.88 0.95
C LEU A 73 -10.20 -5.58 -0.37
N ALA A 74 -9.53 -6.68 -0.73
CA ALA A 74 -9.85 -7.49 -1.91
C ALA A 74 -11.13 -8.30 -1.70
N ALA A 75 -11.30 -8.81 -0.46
CA ALA A 75 -12.42 -9.66 -0.10
C ALA A 75 -13.70 -8.86 0.23
N ALA A 76 -13.58 -7.56 0.46
CA ALA A 76 -14.69 -6.67 0.79
C ALA A 76 -15.72 -6.65 -0.34
N PRO A 77 -17.02 -6.88 -0.04
CA PRO A 77 -18.07 -6.70 -1.04
C PRO A 77 -18.10 -5.26 -1.55
N ARG A 78 -18.33 -5.12 -2.85
CA ARG A 78 -18.32 -3.83 -3.54
C ARG A 78 -19.61 -3.60 -4.28
N LEU A 79 -20.11 -2.38 -4.15
CA LEU A 79 -21.35 -1.93 -4.78
C LEU A 79 -21.09 -0.64 -5.53
N ILE A 80 -21.79 -0.44 -6.64
CA ILE A 80 -21.85 0.84 -7.33
C ILE A 80 -23.29 1.34 -7.33
N PRO A 81 -23.51 2.65 -7.12
CA PRO A 81 -24.82 3.25 -7.31
C PRO A 81 -25.24 3.18 -8.79
N LEU A 82 -26.54 2.94 -9.05
CA LEU A 82 -27.08 2.77 -10.41
C LEU A 82 -27.40 4.09 -11.12
N GLN A 83 -27.72 5.15 -10.36
CA GLN A 83 -28.27 6.39 -10.89
C GLN A 83 -27.35 7.61 -10.69
N ASP A 84 -26.15 7.39 -10.17
CA ASP A 84 -25.23 8.47 -9.81
C ASP A 84 -23.81 8.05 -10.21
N ASP A 85 -23.02 8.99 -10.73
CA ASP A 85 -21.57 8.83 -10.95
C ASP A 85 -20.80 8.84 -9.60
N SER A 86 -21.49 8.46 -8.54
CA SER A 86 -20.96 8.32 -7.20
C SER A 86 -19.96 7.17 -7.17
N LEU A 87 -18.94 7.36 -6.32
CA LEU A 87 -17.86 6.40 -6.21
C LEU A 87 -18.34 5.04 -5.69
N PRO A 88 -17.66 3.95 -6.06
CA PRO A 88 -17.97 2.63 -5.57
C PRO A 88 -17.89 2.57 -4.04
N ILE A 89 -18.73 1.73 -3.45
CA ILE A 89 -18.85 1.49 -2.02
C ILE A 89 -18.11 0.19 -1.71
N ALA A 90 -17.29 0.18 -0.67
CA ALA A 90 -16.63 -1.01 -0.14
C ALA A 90 -17.09 -1.28 1.29
N LEU A 91 -17.61 -2.48 1.53
CA LEU A 91 -18.13 -2.89 2.84
C LEU A 91 -17.05 -3.66 3.60
N LEU A 92 -16.59 -3.07 4.71
CA LEU A 92 -15.54 -3.58 5.57
C LEU A 92 -16.14 -4.21 6.82
N ARG A 93 -15.63 -5.38 7.24
CA ARG A 93 -16.11 -6.03 8.46
C ARG A 93 -15.55 -5.34 9.71
N ALA A 94 -16.41 -4.96 10.64
CA ALA A 94 -16.03 -4.26 11.86
C ALA A 94 -14.96 -4.98 12.68
N SER A 95 -15.06 -6.30 12.85
CA SER A 95 -14.09 -7.11 13.60
C SER A 95 -12.64 -6.93 13.16
N ASP A 96 -12.42 -6.51 11.91
CA ASP A 96 -11.08 -6.37 11.34
C ASP A 96 -10.50 -4.97 11.62
N TRP A 97 -11.34 -3.98 11.96
CA TRP A 97 -10.99 -2.56 12.01
C TRP A 97 -11.29 -1.91 13.36
N VAL A 98 -12.50 -2.02 13.89
CA VAL A 98 -12.94 -1.24 15.06
C VAL A 98 -14.13 -1.89 15.74
N ASP A 99 -14.22 -1.75 17.06
CA ASP A 99 -15.42 -2.11 17.80
C ASP A 99 -16.57 -1.16 17.44
N ILE A 100 -17.52 -1.68 16.68
CA ILE A 100 -18.68 -0.93 16.17
C ILE A 100 -19.85 -0.92 17.17
N HIS A 101 -19.80 -1.75 18.21
CA HIS A 101 -20.92 -1.91 19.14
C HIS A 101 -21.05 -0.74 20.12
N SER A 102 -19.99 0.04 20.30
CA SER A 102 -20.01 1.25 21.13
C SER A 102 -20.61 2.47 20.42
N LEU A 103 -21.03 2.34 19.16
CA LEU A 103 -21.60 3.46 18.42
C LEU A 103 -23.07 3.70 18.78
N SER A 104 -23.39 4.97 18.97
CA SER A 104 -24.77 5.45 19.02
C SER A 104 -25.45 5.21 17.68
N LEU A 105 -26.74 4.85 17.62
CA LEU A 105 -27.50 4.88 16.36
C LEU A 105 -27.94 6.33 16.07
N SER A 106 -27.02 7.15 15.58
CA SER A 106 -27.33 8.52 15.12
C SER A 106 -27.64 8.51 13.63
N ARG A 107 -28.63 9.33 13.23
CA ARG A 107 -28.96 9.58 11.82
C ARG A 107 -27.84 10.29 11.06
N GLU A 108 -26.91 10.91 11.77
CA GLU A 108 -25.78 11.60 11.15
C GLU A 108 -24.69 10.61 10.72
N PRO A 109 -23.91 10.92 9.66
CA PRO A 109 -22.85 10.05 9.22
C PRO A 109 -21.79 9.98 10.30
N GLN A 110 -21.42 8.77 10.67
CA GLN A 110 -20.47 8.55 11.76
C GLN A 110 -19.09 8.32 11.22
N PHE A 111 -18.13 8.85 11.95
CA PHE A 111 -16.73 8.77 11.62
C PHE A 111 -15.96 8.35 12.87
N PRO A 112 -14.88 7.59 12.72
CA PRO A 112 -14.07 7.19 13.86
C PRO A 112 -13.29 8.39 14.38
N PRO A 113 -12.96 8.42 15.70
CA PRO A 113 -11.92 9.30 16.19
C PRO A 113 -10.61 9.08 15.42
N LEU A 114 -9.86 10.15 15.14
CA LEU A 114 -8.62 10.09 14.35
C LEU A 114 -7.62 9.06 14.92
N CYS A 115 -7.49 9.01 16.25
CA CYS A 115 -6.60 8.05 16.91
C CYS A 115 -7.02 6.60 16.64
N THR A 116 -8.32 6.30 16.68
CA THR A 116 -8.87 4.98 16.35
C THR A 116 -8.60 4.65 14.90
N LEU A 117 -8.90 5.57 13.98
CA LEU A 117 -8.65 5.38 12.54
C LEU A 117 -7.18 5.02 12.25
N LEU A 118 -6.25 5.82 12.75
CA LEU A 118 -4.81 5.61 12.53
C LEU A 118 -4.31 4.31 13.18
N SER A 119 -4.76 4.03 14.41
CA SER A 119 -4.34 2.82 15.13
C SER A 119 -4.84 1.55 14.44
N SER A 120 -6.09 1.57 13.97
CA SER A 120 -6.69 0.47 13.23
C SER A 120 -6.06 0.25 11.86
N LEU A 121 -5.77 1.33 11.11
CA LEU A 121 -5.05 1.23 9.84
C LEU A 121 -3.66 0.62 10.02
N LEU A 122 -2.89 1.14 10.98
CA LEU A 122 -1.55 0.62 11.29
C LEU A 122 -1.61 -0.82 11.79
N GLY A 123 -2.52 -1.13 12.73
CA GLY A 123 -2.68 -2.48 13.25
C GLY A 123 -3.07 -3.49 12.16
N THR A 124 -3.83 -3.06 11.15
CA THR A 124 -4.13 -3.90 9.99
C THR A 124 -2.93 -4.08 9.07
N TRP A 125 -2.20 -3.01 8.73
CA TRP A 125 -1.04 -3.14 7.84
C TRP A 125 0.12 -3.89 8.49
N LEU A 126 0.32 -3.77 9.81
CA LEU A 126 1.36 -4.50 10.54
C LEU A 126 1.14 -6.03 10.55
N ARG A 127 -0.08 -6.49 10.27
CA ARG A 127 -0.40 -7.92 10.12
C ARG A 127 -0.06 -8.47 8.72
N GLU A 128 0.26 -7.60 7.76
CA GLU A 128 0.63 -8.00 6.40
C GLU A 128 2.14 -8.28 6.29
N PRO A 129 2.58 -9.06 5.27
CA PRO A 129 3.99 -9.17 4.93
C PRO A 129 4.62 -7.81 4.72
N TYR A 130 5.87 -7.66 5.15
CA TYR A 130 6.57 -6.37 5.17
C TYR A 130 6.60 -5.64 3.82
N SER A 131 6.76 -6.36 2.70
CA SER A 131 6.72 -5.78 1.35
C SER A 131 5.40 -5.06 1.07
N ARG A 132 4.27 -5.65 1.48
CA ARG A 132 2.93 -5.07 1.35
C ARG A 132 2.71 -3.91 2.31
N PHE A 133 3.10 -4.07 3.58
CA PHE A 133 3.07 -3.00 4.57
C PHE A 133 3.82 -1.75 4.07
N SER A 134 5.07 -1.92 3.62
CA SER A 134 5.92 -0.84 3.12
C SER A 134 5.30 -0.17 1.89
N SER A 135 4.74 -0.95 0.95
CA SER A 135 4.08 -0.42 -0.24
C SER A 135 2.85 0.40 0.14
N ARG A 136 1.96 -0.11 1.00
CA ARG A 136 0.74 0.59 1.42
C ARG A 136 1.04 1.87 2.18
N LEU A 137 1.99 1.81 3.11
CA LEU A 137 2.41 2.98 3.88
C LEU A 137 2.94 4.06 2.94
N SER A 138 3.79 3.69 1.97
CA SER A 138 4.30 4.62 0.96
C SER A 138 3.18 5.22 0.11
N THR A 139 2.29 4.39 -0.46
CA THR A 139 1.14 4.87 -1.26
C THR A 139 0.22 5.79 -0.46
N TRP A 140 -0.06 5.46 0.80
CA TRP A 140 -0.92 6.28 1.66
C TRP A 140 -0.26 7.61 2.03
N ILE A 141 1.04 7.60 2.33
CA ILE A 141 1.79 8.84 2.56
C ILE A 141 1.78 9.69 1.29
N THR A 142 2.12 9.10 0.14
CA THR A 142 2.15 9.80 -1.15
C THR A 142 0.78 10.37 -1.52
N SER A 143 -0.32 9.65 -1.30
CA SER A 143 -1.67 10.17 -1.63
C SER A 143 -2.06 11.38 -0.78
N ILE A 144 -1.59 11.47 0.47
CA ILE A 144 -1.75 12.65 1.32
C ILE A 144 -0.92 13.83 0.78
N TYR A 145 0.28 13.56 0.25
CA TYR A 145 1.15 14.60 -0.32
C TYR A 145 0.75 15.04 -1.74
N GLU A 146 0.26 14.15 -2.60
CA GLU A 146 -0.17 14.49 -3.96
C GLU A 146 -1.46 15.31 -3.95
N ALA A 147 -2.40 14.99 -3.05
CA ALA A 147 -3.59 15.81 -2.83
C ALA A 147 -3.27 17.24 -2.35
N ARG A 148 -2.05 17.49 -1.88
CA ARG A 148 -1.54 18.83 -1.53
C ARG A 148 -1.07 19.62 -2.77
N ALA A 149 -0.60 18.92 -3.80
CA ALA A 149 0.08 19.53 -4.94
C ALA A 149 -0.88 19.99 -6.05
N ASP A 150 -2.10 19.42 -6.13
CA ASP A 150 -3.08 19.75 -7.16
C ASP A 150 -3.95 20.98 -6.80
N PRO A 151 -3.76 22.14 -7.46
CA PRO A 151 -4.55 23.35 -7.23
C PRO A 151 -6.04 23.20 -7.57
N ALA A 152 -6.42 22.28 -8.46
CA ALA A 152 -7.82 22.06 -8.84
C ALA A 152 -8.61 21.32 -7.75
N LEU A 153 -7.93 20.48 -6.95
CA LEU A 153 -8.47 19.87 -5.73
C LEU A 153 -8.40 20.84 -4.53
N VAL A 154 -7.61 21.91 -4.65
CA VAL A 154 -7.55 23.05 -3.73
C VAL A 154 -8.68 24.03 -4.08
N GLY A 155 -9.93 23.71 -3.69
CA GLY A 155 -10.98 24.73 -3.67
C GLY A 155 -10.50 26.01 -2.94
N PRO A 156 -11.04 27.20 -3.29
CA PRO A 156 -10.45 28.49 -2.89
C PRO A 156 -10.23 28.52 -1.39
N ALA A 157 -8.95 28.50 -1.00
CA ALA A 157 -8.55 28.47 0.39
C ALA A 157 -8.98 29.80 1.03
N LYS A 158 -10.12 29.80 1.73
CA LYS A 158 -10.41 30.87 2.71
C LYS A 158 -9.29 30.77 3.75
N GLY A 159 -8.42 31.77 3.76
CA GLY A 159 -7.17 31.79 4.52
C GLY A 159 -7.36 31.31 5.96
N GLY A 160 -6.64 30.25 6.34
CA GLY A 160 -6.69 29.65 7.68
C GLY A 160 -6.43 28.14 7.75
N ALA A 161 -6.42 27.42 6.63
CA ALA A 161 -6.45 25.95 6.61
C ALA A 161 -5.14 25.20 6.97
N LEU A 162 -4.09 25.88 7.45
CA LEU A 162 -2.82 25.23 7.82
C LEU A 162 -2.83 24.66 9.25
N GLU A 163 -3.69 25.15 10.14
CA GLU A 163 -3.67 24.82 11.56
C GLU A 163 -4.15 23.37 11.89
N PRO A 164 -5.24 22.86 11.28
CA PRO A 164 -5.64 21.45 11.45
C PRO A 164 -4.57 20.48 10.91
N TYR A 165 -3.85 20.90 9.86
CA TYR A 165 -2.79 20.13 9.21
C TYR A 165 -1.50 20.10 10.03
N LEU A 166 -1.11 21.22 10.63
CA LEU A 166 -0.02 21.27 11.61
C LEU A 166 -0.36 20.43 12.85
N THR A 167 -1.63 20.35 13.23
CA THR A 167 -2.10 19.48 14.31
C THR A 167 -1.94 18.00 13.93
N LEU A 168 -2.35 17.57 12.73
CA LEU A 168 -2.13 16.20 12.24
C LEU A 168 -0.64 15.86 12.06
N THR A 169 0.15 16.76 11.47
CA THR A 169 1.62 16.63 11.37
C THR A 169 2.36 16.91 12.69
N ARG A 170 1.65 17.13 13.80
CA ARG A 170 2.18 17.07 15.18
C ARG A 170 1.66 15.84 15.94
N MET A 171 0.51 15.28 15.57
CA MET A 171 -0.06 14.05 16.13
C MET A 171 0.49 12.75 15.53
N ILE A 172 0.66 12.70 14.21
CA ILE A 172 1.34 11.62 13.47
C ILE A 172 2.79 11.32 13.96
N PRO A 173 3.67 12.26 14.37
CA PRO A 173 5.06 12.08 13.96
C PRO A 173 6.10 12.20 15.08
N ALA A 174 5.81 11.72 16.28
CA ALA A 174 6.88 11.07 17.05
C ALA A 174 6.94 9.61 16.63
N ARG A 175 5.86 8.85 16.77
CA ARG A 175 5.86 7.40 16.56
C ARG A 175 5.86 6.98 15.09
N ILE A 176 5.21 7.70 14.16
CA ILE A 176 5.27 7.36 12.72
C ILE A 176 6.54 7.89 12.07
N ARG A 177 7.11 9.03 12.51
CA ARG A 177 8.47 9.43 12.10
C ARG A 177 9.52 8.51 12.68
N GLN A 178 9.40 8.10 13.94
CA GLN A 178 10.25 7.09 14.56
C GLN A 178 10.07 5.75 13.85
N LEU A 179 8.85 5.29 13.54
CA LEU A 179 8.64 4.10 12.72
C LEU A 179 9.22 4.27 11.32
N HIS A 180 9.05 5.41 10.64
CA HIS A 180 9.64 5.63 9.32
C HIS A 180 11.17 5.65 9.39
N VAL A 181 11.75 6.32 10.39
CA VAL A 181 13.19 6.40 10.64
C VAL A 181 13.71 5.03 11.05
N ASP A 182 13.11 4.33 12.01
CA ASP A 182 13.46 2.99 12.46
C ASP A 182 13.30 1.97 11.34
N LEU A 183 12.26 2.04 10.51
CA LEU A 183 12.07 1.15 9.36
C LEU A 183 13.06 1.43 8.23
N VAL A 184 13.49 2.69 8.07
CA VAL A 184 14.54 3.08 7.11
C VAL A 184 15.93 2.73 7.67
N TYR A 185 16.18 2.94 8.96
CA TYR A 185 17.44 2.65 9.65
C TYR A 185 17.65 1.16 9.87
N GLU A 186 16.66 0.39 10.32
CA GLU A 186 16.73 -1.08 10.40
C GLU A 186 16.97 -1.67 9.01
N ARG A 187 16.43 -1.09 7.93
CA ARG A 187 16.75 -1.54 6.57
C ARG A 187 18.18 -1.25 6.16
N VAL A 188 18.69 -0.05 6.42
CA VAL A 188 20.10 0.28 6.16
C VAL A 188 21.01 -0.65 6.98
N PHE A 189 20.64 -0.92 8.23
CA PHE A 189 21.40 -1.79 9.12
C PHE A 189 21.32 -3.27 8.71
N MET A 190 20.15 -3.79 8.35
CA MET A 190 19.96 -5.17 7.90
C MET A 190 20.58 -5.42 6.51
N LEU A 191 20.52 -4.45 5.60
CA LEU A 191 21.21 -4.53 4.30
C LEU A 191 22.72 -4.42 4.46
N ALA A 192 23.23 -3.55 5.34
CA ALA A 192 24.65 -3.47 5.66
C ALA A 192 25.15 -4.73 6.38
N TYR A 193 24.35 -5.30 7.28
CA TYR A 193 24.67 -6.55 7.99
C TYR A 193 24.65 -7.76 7.04
N ALA A 194 23.65 -7.87 6.16
CA ALA A 194 23.61 -8.92 5.15
C ALA A 194 24.77 -8.80 4.15
N ALA A 195 25.14 -7.57 3.75
CA ALA A 195 26.31 -7.33 2.92
C ALA A 195 27.60 -7.73 3.68
N HIS A 196 27.75 -7.35 4.95
CA HIS A 196 28.89 -7.72 5.77
C HIS A 196 29.03 -9.25 5.92
N VAL A 197 27.94 -9.95 6.27
CA VAL A 197 27.93 -11.42 6.36
C VAL A 197 28.30 -12.07 5.03
N HIS A 198 27.79 -11.54 3.92
CA HIS A 198 28.13 -12.03 2.59
C HIS A 198 29.61 -11.81 2.24
N TYR A 199 30.16 -10.62 2.50
CA TYR A 199 31.57 -10.31 2.25
C TYR A 199 32.52 -11.08 3.16
N SER A 200 32.17 -11.31 4.43
CA SER A 200 32.95 -12.12 5.36
C SER A 200 32.96 -13.59 4.95
N ALA A 201 31.82 -14.15 4.52
CA ALA A 201 31.76 -15.51 4.01
C ALA A 201 32.58 -15.68 2.71
N VAL A 202 32.57 -14.69 1.82
CA VAL A 202 33.41 -14.68 0.61
C VAL A 202 34.89 -14.57 0.98
N ALA A 203 35.27 -13.72 1.94
CA ALA A 203 36.65 -13.60 2.40
C ALA A 203 37.17 -14.90 3.03
N GLU A 204 36.38 -15.56 3.88
CA GLU A 204 36.73 -16.87 4.45
C GLU A 204 36.84 -17.95 3.38
N THR A 205 35.98 -17.91 2.35
CA THR A 205 36.06 -18.85 1.22
C THR A 205 37.31 -18.60 0.38
N VAL A 206 37.71 -17.34 0.19
CA VAL A 206 38.94 -16.96 -0.52
C VAL A 206 40.18 -17.38 0.28
N ASP A 207 40.18 -17.20 1.59
CA ASP A 207 41.27 -17.65 2.47
C ASP A 207 41.36 -19.18 2.57
N GLN A 208 40.23 -19.90 2.49
CA GLN A 208 40.20 -21.36 2.43
C GLN A 208 40.58 -21.93 1.06
N CYS A 209 40.32 -21.18 -0.03
CA CYS A 209 40.74 -21.54 -1.39
C CYS A 209 42.18 -21.09 -1.69
N ALA A 210 42.74 -20.17 -0.88
CA ALA A 210 44.16 -19.86 -0.86
C ALA A 210 44.90 -21.02 -0.18
N ALA A 211 45.01 -22.15 -0.89
CA ALA A 211 46.03 -23.13 -0.57
C ALA A 211 47.38 -22.40 -0.51
N PRO A 212 48.27 -22.71 0.45
CA PRO A 212 49.62 -22.18 0.42
C PRO A 212 50.20 -22.53 -0.94
N ILE A 213 50.53 -21.49 -1.72
CA ILE A 213 51.25 -21.67 -2.97
C ILE A 213 52.53 -22.38 -2.57
N ASP A 214 52.65 -23.64 -2.98
CA ASP A 214 53.87 -24.40 -2.78
C ASP A 214 54.92 -23.71 -3.66
N ASP A 215 55.91 -23.06 -3.03
CA ASP A 215 57.00 -22.34 -3.71
C ASP A 215 57.86 -23.26 -4.61
N THR A 216 57.49 -24.53 -4.74
CA THR A 216 58.10 -25.49 -5.66
C THR A 216 57.39 -25.60 -7.02
N ASP A 217 56.22 -25.00 -7.21
CA ASP A 217 55.60 -24.96 -8.54
C ASP A 217 56.39 -24.03 -9.47
N PRO A 218 56.83 -24.51 -10.65
CA PRO A 218 57.60 -23.68 -11.56
C PRO A 218 56.76 -22.49 -11.99
N ILE A 219 57.27 -21.29 -11.74
CA ILE A 219 56.69 -20.04 -12.24
C ILE A 219 56.64 -20.14 -13.76
N ILE A 220 55.47 -20.46 -14.30
CA ILE A 220 55.20 -20.37 -15.73
C ILE A 220 55.17 -18.86 -16.03
N PRO A 221 56.15 -18.31 -16.76
CA PRO A 221 56.10 -16.90 -17.12
C PRO A 221 54.82 -16.66 -17.92
N PRO A 222 54.15 -15.50 -17.71
CA PRO A 222 52.98 -15.17 -18.51
C PRO A 222 53.34 -15.24 -20.00
N PRO A 223 52.42 -15.76 -20.85
CA PRO A 223 52.68 -15.87 -22.28
C PRO A 223 53.05 -14.52 -22.86
N SER A 224 53.99 -14.51 -23.80
CA SER A 224 54.40 -13.27 -24.45
C SER A 224 53.23 -12.67 -25.23
N ILE A 225 53.22 -11.35 -25.41
CA ILE A 225 52.18 -10.64 -26.18
C ILE A 225 52.02 -11.23 -27.60
N GLU A 226 53.05 -11.89 -28.14
CA GLU A 226 53.02 -12.57 -29.44
C GLU A 226 52.23 -13.89 -29.44
N GLU A 227 52.07 -14.55 -28.29
CA GLU A 227 51.32 -15.81 -28.14
C GLU A 227 49.81 -15.56 -27.99
N ILE A 228 49.42 -14.42 -27.41
CA ILE A 228 48.02 -14.03 -27.22
C ILE A 228 47.31 -13.76 -28.56
N GLY A 229 48.07 -13.49 -29.64
CA GLY A 229 47.56 -13.18 -30.97
C GLY A 229 47.21 -14.38 -31.88
N LYS A 230 47.53 -15.63 -31.50
CA LYS A 230 47.35 -16.81 -32.39
C LYS A 230 46.14 -17.68 -32.08
N GLY A 231 45.38 -17.38 -31.03
CA GLY A 231 44.21 -18.16 -30.59
C GLY A 231 42.86 -17.53 -30.93
N ASN A 232 42.59 -17.24 -32.19
CA ASN A 232 41.27 -16.73 -32.61
C ASN A 232 40.59 -17.72 -33.58
N LYS A 233 39.60 -18.47 -33.07
CA LYS A 233 38.48 -18.99 -33.86
C LYS A 233 37.17 -18.62 -33.14
N PRO A 234 36.31 -17.79 -33.73
CA PRO A 234 35.02 -17.45 -33.15
C PRO A 234 34.02 -18.59 -33.42
N GLY A 235 33.56 -19.23 -32.34
CA GLY A 235 32.40 -20.12 -32.38
C GLY A 235 31.11 -19.30 -32.50
N PHE A 236 30.43 -19.49 -33.61
CA PHE A 236 29.13 -18.90 -33.98
C PHE A 236 28.05 -19.13 -32.90
N TRP A 237 27.32 -18.07 -32.57
CA TRP A 237 25.97 -18.17 -32.03
C TRP A 237 25.00 -18.20 -33.23
N ASN A 238 24.23 -19.28 -33.39
CA ASN A 238 23.16 -19.39 -34.40
C ASN A 238 21.80 -19.18 -33.69
N PRO A 239 21.04 -18.13 -34.01
CA PRO A 239 19.67 -17.99 -33.51
C PRO A 239 18.69 -18.85 -34.31
N THR A 240 17.79 -19.54 -33.61
CA THR A 240 16.69 -20.34 -34.18
C THR A 240 15.52 -19.48 -34.68
N PRO A 241 14.67 -19.97 -35.61
CA PRO A 241 13.74 -19.15 -36.40
C PRO A 241 12.48 -18.61 -35.70
N HIS A 242 12.39 -18.62 -34.37
CA HIS A 242 11.13 -18.28 -33.67
C HIS A 242 11.03 -16.86 -33.08
N ASP A 243 12.09 -16.04 -33.12
CA ASP A 243 12.09 -14.71 -32.47
C ASP A 243 11.77 -13.53 -33.42
N LYS A 244 10.78 -13.68 -34.31
CA LYS A 244 10.25 -12.55 -35.10
C LYS A 244 8.73 -12.50 -35.12
N ARG A 245 8.10 -12.24 -33.96
CA ARG A 245 6.80 -11.56 -33.87
C ARG A 245 6.71 -10.79 -32.55
N ALA A 246 6.90 -9.48 -32.61
CA ALA A 246 6.16 -8.45 -31.86
C ALA A 246 6.93 -7.12 -31.84
N LEU A 247 6.95 -6.42 -32.97
CA LEU A 247 6.97 -4.96 -33.02
C LEU A 247 6.17 -4.55 -34.26
N GLY A 248 4.86 -4.45 -34.06
CA GLY A 248 3.98 -3.52 -34.76
C GLY A 248 3.52 -2.51 -33.74
#